data_AF-A0A1J4KWD3-F1
#
_entry.id   AF-A0A1J4KWD3-F1
#
_cell.length_a   1.000
_cell.length_b   1.000
_cell.length_c   1.000
_cell.angle_alpha   90.00
_cell.angle_beta   90.00
_cell.angle_gamma   90.00
#
_symmetry.space_group_name_H-M   'P 1'
#
loop_
_entity.id
_entity.type
_entity.pdbx_description
1 polymer ?
#
loop_
_entity_poly.entity_id
_entity_poly.type
_entity_poly.pdbx_seq_one_letter_code
_entity_poly.pdbx_strand_id
1 'polypeptide(L)'
;MSRHVHELLHLALSTEPEARDALYILCTVNYTKPIIGLILSDSSFTSLASVVIQTPDVSQAVIGRLASLTAVAFVSYPEQAINSCWFLSSFLKFLNNTSVFALFQKLATFDIPKLNNLTNTNFSNNLSNGSLSNFNGNVNFASLTNSKSKSVSSWLKKYGFANDIVNELSKINFNRRVKPDDYYFDEEVQKCNSLYELIIHSSANPILFPTLASEEVIISLSQTFLQAPPFLTGKRWEAIRALTCERTLSLISPLVANAVSQLYTPHSEPLQDVVEPVYFITRTASLSHEISCYLKETQIFQVLLRYVLQFPDATFLHKAFREFVKMSLKNNELCPIAVDIYLQLFISETKIRAYGALTATFWDILLFINKKKGKVDILKVSLKRSRFWKEYRTFEKKYLKKYRKIINSNYGGRIEVINKPRIVD
;
A
#
# COMPACT_ATOMS: atom_id res chain seq x y z
N MET A 1 23.93 11.26 -35.46
CA MET A 1 23.10 10.91 -34.28
C MET A 1 23.86 11.14 -32.98
N SER A 2 24.96 10.43 -32.67
CA SER A 2 25.69 10.57 -31.38
C SER A 2 26.02 12.01 -30.97
N ARG A 3 26.41 12.88 -31.92
CA ARG A 3 26.71 14.30 -31.65
C ARG A 3 25.53 15.11 -31.10
N HIS A 4 24.30 14.80 -31.50
CA HIS A 4 23.09 15.54 -31.09
C HIS A 4 22.41 14.95 -29.86
N VAL A 5 22.86 13.78 -29.39
CA VAL A 5 22.22 13.11 -28.25
C VAL A 5 22.39 13.92 -26.96
N HIS A 6 23.53 14.58 -26.77
CA HIS A 6 23.76 15.45 -25.62
C HIS A 6 22.95 16.74 -25.69
N GLU A 7 22.83 17.33 -26.88
CA GLU A 7 21.97 18.50 -27.11
C GLU A 7 20.51 18.18 -26.79
N LEU A 8 20.02 17.01 -27.21
CA LEU A 8 18.68 16.53 -26.85
C LEU A 8 18.51 16.31 -25.35
N LEU A 9 19.54 15.80 -24.66
CA LEU A 9 19.49 15.64 -23.20
C LEU A 9 19.42 17.00 -22.49
N HIS A 10 20.24 17.96 -22.91
CA HIS A 10 20.19 19.33 -22.39
C HIS A 10 18.83 19.97 -22.65
N LEU A 11 18.31 19.84 -23.87
CA LEU A 11 16.99 20.35 -24.23
C LEU A 11 15.89 19.71 -23.38
N ALA A 12 15.91 18.39 -23.19
CA ALA A 12 14.93 17.67 -22.36
C ALA A 12 14.93 18.10 -20.89
N LEU A 13 16.05 18.62 -20.38
CA LEU A 13 16.22 19.11 -19.02
C LEU A 13 16.19 20.65 -18.92
N SER A 14 15.93 21.36 -20.02
CA SER A 14 15.76 22.81 -20.05
C SER A 14 14.34 23.24 -19.69
N THR A 15 14.11 24.52 -19.45
CA THR A 15 12.76 25.08 -19.27
C THR A 15 12.03 25.39 -20.57
N GLU A 16 12.62 25.08 -21.72
CA GLU A 16 12.08 25.40 -23.04
C GLU A 16 10.85 24.55 -23.38
N PRO A 17 9.92 25.05 -24.22
CA PRO A 17 8.71 24.33 -24.59
C PRO A 17 9.00 23.01 -25.34
N GLU A 18 10.06 22.97 -26.15
CA GLU A 18 10.50 21.81 -26.94
C GLU A 18 11.08 20.68 -26.08
N ALA A 19 11.32 20.94 -24.80
CA ALA A 19 11.90 19.96 -23.88
C ALA A 19 11.04 18.70 -23.71
N ARG A 20 9.71 18.78 -23.92
CA ARG A 20 8.82 17.60 -23.92
C ARG A 20 9.04 16.71 -25.14
N ASP A 21 9.23 17.31 -26.30
CA ASP A 21 9.50 16.58 -27.54
C ASP A 21 10.87 15.91 -27.48
N ALA A 22 11.87 16.62 -26.96
CA ALA A 22 13.20 16.06 -26.70
C ALA A 22 13.14 14.86 -25.74
N LEU A 23 12.39 14.96 -24.64
CA LEU A 23 12.16 13.86 -23.71
C LEU A 23 11.48 12.67 -24.41
N TYR A 24 10.43 12.93 -25.18
CA TYR A 24 9.72 11.89 -25.92
C TYR A 24 10.66 11.15 -26.86
N ILE A 25 11.50 11.88 -27.60
CA ILE A 25 12.51 11.30 -28.50
C ILE A 25 13.48 10.39 -27.73
N LEU A 26 13.98 10.85 -26.59
CA LEU A 26 14.91 10.07 -25.75
C LEU A 26 14.28 8.81 -25.14
N CYS A 27 13.01 8.86 -24.79
CA CYS A 27 12.32 7.77 -24.08
C CYS A 27 11.68 6.73 -25.00
N THR A 28 11.23 7.11 -26.19
CA THR A 28 10.31 6.27 -26.99
C THR A 28 10.88 5.78 -28.31
N VAL A 29 11.90 6.45 -28.86
CA VAL A 29 12.38 6.09 -30.19
C VAL A 29 13.24 4.84 -30.08
N ASN A 30 12.58 3.71 -30.34
CA ASN A 30 13.17 2.38 -30.46
C ASN A 30 14.02 2.29 -31.73
N TYR A 31 15.17 2.96 -31.72
CA TYR A 31 16.27 2.58 -32.60
C TYR A 31 16.82 1.22 -32.20
N THR A 32 17.55 0.55 -33.08
CA THR A 32 18.24 -0.72 -32.82
C THR A 32 19.15 -0.69 -31.58
N LYS A 33 19.54 0.51 -31.13
CA LYS A 33 20.01 0.79 -29.76
C LYS A 33 19.27 2.05 -29.25
N PRO A 34 18.41 1.95 -28.23
CA PRO A 34 17.78 3.14 -27.65
C PRO A 34 18.80 4.21 -27.25
N ILE A 35 18.48 5.48 -27.55
CA ILE A 35 19.39 6.63 -27.43
C ILE A 35 19.91 6.78 -25.99
N ILE A 36 19.06 6.54 -25.00
CA ILE A 36 19.41 6.65 -23.58
C ILE A 36 20.59 5.74 -23.20
N GLY A 37 20.75 4.58 -23.83
CA GLY A 37 21.89 3.68 -23.58
C GLY A 37 23.24 4.29 -23.97
N LEU A 38 23.26 5.14 -25.01
CA LEU A 38 24.46 5.89 -25.41
C LEU A 38 24.83 6.91 -24.34
N ILE A 39 23.84 7.65 -23.82
CA ILE A 39 24.04 8.67 -22.78
C ILE A 39 24.52 8.04 -21.47
N LEU A 40 23.99 6.87 -21.10
CA LEU A 40 24.41 6.15 -19.90
C LEU A 40 25.83 5.60 -20.00
N SER A 41 26.38 5.47 -21.22
CA SER A 41 27.73 4.94 -21.45
C SER A 41 28.82 5.97 -21.16
N ASP A 42 28.47 7.25 -21.05
CA ASP A 42 29.39 8.32 -20.65
C ASP A 42 28.92 9.02 -19.35
N SER A 43 29.74 9.93 -18.83
CA SER A 43 29.45 10.65 -17.58
C SER A 43 28.48 11.82 -17.77
N SER A 44 27.98 12.09 -18.97
CA SER A 44 27.16 13.28 -19.25
C SER A 44 25.82 13.19 -18.54
N PHE A 45 25.18 12.01 -18.51
CA PHE A 45 23.91 11.83 -17.79
C PHE A 45 24.08 12.15 -16.30
N THR A 46 25.10 11.56 -15.67
CA THR A 46 25.41 11.74 -14.25
C THR A 46 25.75 13.19 -13.93
N SER A 47 26.58 13.81 -14.75
CA SER A 47 27.05 15.18 -14.54
C SER A 47 25.89 16.17 -14.65
N LEU A 48 25.09 16.07 -15.71
CA LEU A 48 23.95 16.96 -15.92
C LEU A 48 22.85 16.74 -14.87
N ALA A 49 22.56 15.48 -14.52
CA ALA A 49 21.63 15.17 -13.44
C ALA A 49 22.08 15.79 -12.11
N SER A 50 23.37 15.69 -11.79
CA SER A 50 23.93 16.27 -10.56
C SER A 50 23.79 17.80 -10.54
N VAL A 51 24.08 18.47 -11.65
CA VAL A 51 23.88 19.93 -11.80
C VAL A 51 22.41 20.29 -11.56
N VAL A 52 21.48 19.61 -12.23
CA VAL A 52 20.04 19.85 -12.09
C VAL A 52 19.57 19.69 -10.64
N ILE A 53 19.99 18.62 -9.96
CA ILE A 53 19.61 18.32 -8.57
C ILE A 53 20.18 19.32 -7.58
N GLN A 54 21.41 19.80 -7.82
CA GLN A 54 22.11 20.74 -6.94
C GLN A 54 21.70 22.19 -7.20
N THR A 55 21.07 22.47 -8.34
CA THR A 55 20.58 23.82 -8.66
C THR A 55 19.46 24.22 -7.68
N PRO A 56 19.60 25.35 -6.96
CA PRO A 56 18.53 25.86 -6.11
C PRO A 56 17.33 26.27 -6.98
N ASP A 57 16.12 26.13 -6.43
CA ASP A 57 14.86 26.55 -7.09
C ASP A 57 14.61 25.91 -8.47
N VAL A 58 15.22 24.75 -8.73
CA VAL A 58 14.97 23.98 -9.95
C VAL A 58 13.49 23.65 -10.08
N SER A 59 12.93 23.90 -11.27
CA SER A 59 11.50 23.67 -11.50
C SER A 59 11.11 22.20 -11.31
N GLN A 60 9.94 21.97 -10.73
CA GLN A 60 9.37 20.63 -10.55
C GLN A 60 9.20 19.88 -11.87
N ALA A 61 8.97 20.60 -12.98
CA ALA A 61 8.90 20.02 -14.32
C ALA A 61 10.24 19.43 -14.76
N VAL A 62 11.36 20.14 -14.56
CA VAL A 62 12.70 19.63 -14.90
C VAL A 62 13.05 18.39 -14.05
N ILE A 63 12.81 18.44 -12.74
CA ILE A 63 13.01 17.30 -11.85
C ILE A 63 12.16 16.09 -12.27
N GLY A 64 10.90 16.32 -12.62
CA GLY A 64 10.00 15.25 -13.05
C GLY A 64 10.45 14.58 -14.36
N ARG A 65 10.98 15.36 -15.31
CA ARG A 65 11.55 14.81 -16.56
C ARG A 65 12.83 14.03 -16.30
N LEU A 66 13.72 14.52 -15.44
CA LEU A 66 14.93 13.77 -15.07
C LEU A 66 14.59 12.46 -14.35
N ALA A 67 13.58 12.44 -13.48
CA ALA A 67 13.09 11.22 -12.85
C ALA A 67 12.55 10.22 -13.88
N SER A 68 11.80 10.71 -14.87
CA SER A 68 11.26 9.89 -15.96
C SER A 68 12.36 9.28 -16.83
N LEU A 69 13.37 10.07 -17.21
CA LEU A 69 14.56 9.58 -17.92
C LEU A 69 15.29 8.50 -17.11
N THR A 70 15.47 8.75 -15.81
CA THR A 70 16.12 7.80 -14.90
C THR A 70 15.30 6.50 -14.82
N ALA A 71 13.97 6.57 -14.76
CA ALA A 71 13.12 5.39 -14.73
C ALA A 71 13.24 4.56 -16.03
N VAL A 72 13.25 5.23 -17.18
CA VAL A 72 13.46 4.58 -18.49
C VAL A 72 14.85 3.96 -18.59
N ALA A 73 15.87 4.61 -18.05
CA ALA A 73 17.23 4.09 -17.97
C ALA A 73 17.28 2.76 -17.20
N PHE A 74 16.69 2.67 -16.00
CA PHE A 74 16.67 1.42 -15.23
C PHE A 74 15.87 0.30 -15.90
N VAL A 75 14.78 0.63 -16.59
CA VAL A 75 13.95 -0.37 -17.28
C VAL A 75 14.63 -0.92 -18.52
N SER A 76 15.27 -0.05 -19.29
CA SER A 76 15.84 -0.41 -20.59
C SER A 76 17.28 -0.91 -20.48
N TYR A 77 18.03 -0.39 -19.50
CA TYR A 77 19.48 -0.57 -19.32
C TYR A 77 19.86 -0.67 -17.85
N PRO A 78 19.35 -1.67 -17.10
CA PRO A 78 19.56 -1.76 -15.65
C PRO A 78 21.04 -1.76 -15.27
N GLU A 79 21.90 -2.45 -16.02
CA GLU A 79 23.33 -2.53 -15.72
C GLU A 79 24.05 -1.20 -15.91
N GLN A 80 23.78 -0.49 -17.02
CA GLN A 80 24.37 0.83 -17.26
C GLN A 80 23.79 1.86 -16.28
N ALA A 81 22.49 1.83 -16.03
CA ALA A 81 21.82 2.73 -15.09
C ALA A 81 22.38 2.59 -13.66
N ILE A 82 22.62 1.36 -13.19
CA ILE A 82 23.29 1.07 -11.92
C ILE A 82 24.66 1.76 -11.82
N ASN A 83 25.41 1.81 -12.92
CA ASN A 83 26.75 2.39 -12.95
C ASN A 83 26.75 3.90 -13.17
N SER A 84 25.65 4.51 -13.63
CA SER A 84 25.61 5.92 -14.01
C SER A 84 24.68 6.76 -13.13
N CYS A 85 23.75 6.17 -12.38
CA CYS A 85 22.76 6.89 -11.58
C CYS A 85 23.14 7.03 -10.10
N TRP A 86 24.38 7.39 -9.78
CA TRP A 86 24.87 7.54 -8.40
C TRP A 86 24.21 8.68 -7.62
N PHE A 87 23.59 9.62 -8.32
CA PHE A 87 22.86 10.77 -7.76
C PHE A 87 21.50 10.41 -7.15
N LEU A 88 21.11 9.12 -7.15
CA LEU A 88 19.78 8.68 -6.77
C LEU A 88 19.41 9.06 -5.32
N SER A 89 20.32 8.98 -4.34
CA SER A 89 20.03 9.42 -2.97
C SER A 89 19.60 10.88 -2.90
N SER A 90 20.20 11.74 -3.73
CA SER A 90 19.89 13.17 -3.79
C SER A 90 18.54 13.47 -4.43
N PHE A 91 17.92 12.49 -5.12
CA PHE A 91 16.56 12.61 -5.62
C PHE A 91 15.50 12.54 -4.52
N LEU A 92 15.78 11.85 -3.41
CA LEU A 92 14.78 11.63 -2.37
C LEU A 92 14.30 12.93 -1.70
N LYS A 93 15.10 14.01 -1.78
CA LYS A 93 14.68 15.32 -1.29
C LYS A 93 13.47 15.89 -2.05
N PHE A 94 13.24 15.42 -3.28
CA PHE A 94 12.15 15.83 -4.18
C PHE A 94 10.99 14.83 -4.22
N LEU A 95 10.78 14.03 -3.16
CA LEU A 95 9.70 13.03 -3.15
C LEU A 95 8.28 13.61 -3.19
N ASN A 96 8.12 14.91 -2.93
CA ASN A 96 6.86 15.62 -3.20
C ASN A 96 6.54 15.69 -4.72
N ASN A 97 7.52 15.47 -5.59
CA ASN A 97 7.31 15.33 -7.02
C ASN A 97 6.82 13.92 -7.38
N THR A 98 5.63 13.82 -7.99
CA THR A 98 5.00 12.54 -8.34
C THR A 98 5.87 11.66 -9.25
N SER A 99 6.66 12.24 -10.15
CA SER A 99 7.52 11.46 -11.05
C SER A 99 8.72 10.87 -10.31
N VAL A 100 9.26 11.59 -9.32
CA VAL A 100 10.34 11.11 -8.45
C VAL A 100 9.84 9.97 -7.57
N PHE A 101 8.68 10.13 -6.95
CA PHE A 101 8.06 9.06 -6.18
C PHE A 101 7.81 7.82 -7.06
N ALA A 102 7.22 7.99 -8.26
CA ALA A 102 6.96 6.90 -9.20
C ALA A 102 8.25 6.18 -9.63
N LEU A 103 9.36 6.91 -9.84
CA LEU A 103 10.68 6.32 -10.07
C LEU A 103 11.06 5.37 -8.93
N PHE A 104 11.06 5.83 -7.68
CA PHE A 104 11.46 5.00 -6.54
C PHE A 104 10.51 3.83 -6.29
N GLN A 105 9.21 4.04 -6.47
CA GLN A 105 8.22 2.97 -6.38
C GLN A 105 8.50 1.86 -7.41
N LYS A 106 8.86 2.24 -8.64
CA LYS A 106 9.24 1.30 -9.70
C LYS A 106 10.54 0.58 -9.38
N LEU A 107 11.54 1.30 -8.88
CA LEU A 107 12.82 0.71 -8.46
C LEU A 107 12.64 -0.27 -7.29
N ALA A 108 11.81 0.08 -6.30
CA ALA A 108 11.50 -0.77 -5.15
C ALA A 108 10.78 -2.08 -5.54
N THR A 109 10.01 -2.05 -6.63
CA THR A 109 9.22 -3.20 -7.10
C THR A 109 9.82 -3.92 -8.30
N PHE A 110 10.98 -3.45 -8.80
CA PHE A 110 11.56 -3.83 -10.09
C PHE A 110 11.73 -5.34 -10.28
N ASP A 111 12.26 -6.04 -9.26
CA ASP A 111 12.52 -7.48 -9.34
C ASP A 111 11.35 -8.33 -8.82
N ILE A 112 10.15 -7.77 -8.60
CA ILE A 112 8.97 -8.51 -8.12
C ILE A 112 8.15 -8.98 -9.34
N PRO A 113 8.21 -10.27 -9.74
CA PRO A 113 7.64 -10.72 -11.02
C PRO A 113 6.12 -10.56 -11.12
N LYS A 114 5.42 -10.58 -9.99
CA LYS A 114 3.95 -10.49 -9.92
C LYS A 114 3.41 -9.06 -9.92
N LEU A 115 4.22 -8.05 -9.59
CA LEU A 115 3.77 -6.64 -9.52
C LEU A 115 4.03 -5.87 -10.82
N ASN A 116 5.04 -6.26 -11.61
CA ASN A 116 5.40 -5.57 -12.85
C ASN A 116 4.28 -5.54 -13.91
N ASN A 117 3.36 -6.51 -13.86
CA ASN A 117 2.19 -6.53 -14.75
C ASN A 117 1.13 -5.46 -14.39
N LEU A 118 1.15 -4.92 -13.17
CA LEU A 118 0.19 -3.91 -12.68
C LEU A 118 0.75 -2.47 -12.74
N THR A 119 2.08 -2.30 -12.68
CA THR A 119 2.72 -0.97 -12.67
C THR A 119 2.93 -0.40 -14.08
N ASN A 120 3.02 -1.26 -15.11
CA ASN A 120 3.18 -0.81 -16.50
C ASN A 120 1.95 -0.06 -17.06
N THR A 121 0.76 -0.19 -16.46
CA THR A 121 -0.45 0.54 -16.88
C THR A 121 -0.53 1.96 -16.33
N ASN A 122 0.13 2.27 -15.20
CA ASN A 122 -0.04 3.55 -14.52
C ASN A 122 0.93 4.66 -15.01
N PHE A 123 2.09 4.29 -15.57
CA PHE A 123 3.03 5.27 -16.11
C PHE A 123 2.50 5.92 -17.40
N SER A 124 1.81 5.15 -18.25
CA SER A 124 1.11 5.66 -19.44
C SER A 124 0.02 6.69 -19.08
N ASN A 125 -0.66 6.50 -17.95
CA ASN A 125 -1.73 7.38 -17.50
C ASN A 125 -1.20 8.69 -16.88
N ASN A 126 -0.05 8.67 -16.18
CA ASN A 126 0.55 9.90 -15.65
C ASN A 126 1.19 10.80 -16.72
N LEU A 127 1.52 10.26 -17.90
CA LEU A 127 1.88 11.02 -19.11
C LEU A 127 0.66 11.64 -19.80
N SER A 128 -0.56 11.16 -19.52
CA SER A 128 -1.80 11.59 -20.19
C SER A 128 -2.57 12.71 -19.48
N ASN A 129 -2.29 12.97 -18.19
CA ASN A 129 -2.99 14.00 -17.40
C ASN A 129 -2.47 15.44 -17.58
N GLY A 130 -1.58 15.66 -18.57
CA GLY A 130 -1.21 16.97 -19.07
C GLY A 130 -1.33 17.01 -20.60
N SER A 131 -2.53 17.29 -21.11
CA SER A 131 -2.81 17.65 -22.51
C SER A 131 -2.18 16.75 -23.58
N LEU A 132 -2.16 15.43 -23.39
CA LEU A 132 -1.71 14.45 -24.39
C LEU A 132 -2.67 13.26 -24.41
N SER A 133 -3.84 13.46 -25.01
CA SER A 133 -4.95 12.48 -25.09
C SER A 133 -4.74 11.32 -26.08
N ASN A 134 -3.52 11.05 -26.55
CA ASN A 134 -3.24 10.03 -27.58
C ASN A 134 -2.13 9.03 -27.21
N PHE A 135 -2.00 8.66 -25.94
CA PHE A 135 -1.10 7.57 -25.51
C PHE A 135 -1.82 6.21 -25.51
N ASN A 136 -1.91 5.57 -26.69
CA ASN A 136 -2.31 4.16 -26.83
C ASN A 136 -1.26 3.35 -27.63
N GLY A 137 0.01 3.51 -27.28
CA GLY A 137 1.09 2.64 -27.75
C GLY A 137 1.34 1.51 -26.76
N ASN A 138 0.83 0.31 -27.06
CA ASN A 138 1.20 -0.93 -26.34
C ASN A 138 2.69 -1.23 -26.57
N VAL A 139 3.57 -0.72 -25.71
CA VAL A 139 4.96 -1.20 -25.65
C VAL A 139 4.96 -2.49 -24.84
N ASN A 140 5.11 -3.62 -25.53
CA ASN A 140 5.26 -4.93 -24.90
C ASN A 140 6.63 -5.04 -24.19
N PHE A 141 6.69 -4.59 -22.94
CA PHE A 141 7.88 -4.69 -22.07
C PHE A 141 8.15 -6.11 -21.53
N ALA A 142 7.30 -7.09 -21.87
CA ALA A 142 7.36 -8.44 -21.30
C ALA A 142 8.53 -9.31 -21.79
N SER A 143 9.31 -8.88 -22.79
CA SER A 143 10.30 -9.76 -23.45
C SER A 143 11.78 -9.53 -23.05
N LEU A 144 12.09 -8.69 -22.06
CA LEU A 144 13.48 -8.31 -21.74
C LEU A 144 14.07 -8.89 -20.43
N THR A 145 13.34 -9.71 -19.68
CA THR A 145 13.79 -10.17 -18.34
C THR A 145 14.62 -11.46 -18.32
N ASN A 146 15.24 -11.87 -19.43
CA ASN A 146 15.94 -13.16 -19.51
C ASN A 146 17.41 -13.03 -19.95
N SER A 147 18.22 -12.39 -19.10
CA SER A 147 19.67 -12.64 -19.03
C SER A 147 20.16 -12.28 -17.62
N LYS A 148 21.38 -12.68 -17.23
CA LYS A 148 22.00 -12.53 -15.89
C LYS A 148 22.25 -11.07 -15.49
N SER A 149 21.23 -10.21 -15.54
CA SER A 149 21.28 -8.82 -15.14
C SER A 149 21.51 -8.73 -13.63
N LYS A 150 22.42 -7.85 -13.21
CA LYS A 150 22.46 -7.40 -11.80
C LYS A 150 21.04 -6.98 -11.39
N SER A 151 20.53 -7.58 -10.32
CA SER A 151 19.22 -7.22 -9.76
C SER A 151 19.28 -5.79 -9.23
N VAL A 152 18.36 -4.94 -9.70
CA VAL A 152 18.24 -3.53 -9.26
C VAL A 152 17.98 -3.47 -7.75
N SER A 153 17.17 -4.38 -7.22
CA SER A 153 16.90 -4.48 -5.78
C SER A 153 18.16 -4.85 -4.98
N SER A 154 19.00 -5.74 -5.52
CA SER A 154 20.27 -6.11 -4.89
C SER A 154 21.25 -4.94 -4.89
N TRP A 155 21.23 -4.12 -5.94
CA TRP A 155 22.01 -2.88 -5.99
C TRP A 155 21.48 -1.85 -4.99
N LEU A 156 20.17 -1.55 -4.96
CA LEU A 156 19.56 -0.62 -3.98
C LEU A 156 19.87 -1.03 -2.53
N LYS A 157 19.84 -2.34 -2.24
CA LYS A 157 20.24 -2.88 -0.95
C LYS A 157 21.69 -2.51 -0.60
N LYS A 158 22.62 -2.71 -1.53
CA LYS A 158 24.05 -2.39 -1.36
C LYS A 158 24.31 -0.88 -1.33
N TYR A 159 23.53 -0.11 -2.07
CA TYR A 159 23.59 1.34 -2.14
C TYR A 159 23.27 2.01 -0.80
N GLY A 160 22.49 1.34 0.06
CA GLY A 160 22.07 1.88 1.36
C GLY A 160 20.72 2.58 1.30
N PHE A 161 19.84 2.18 0.37
CA PHE A 161 18.54 2.82 0.16
C PHE A 161 17.68 2.95 1.43
N ALA A 162 17.71 1.96 2.33
CA ALA A 162 17.00 2.04 3.61
C ALA A 162 17.55 3.18 4.50
N ASN A 163 18.87 3.37 4.53
CA ASN A 163 19.50 4.45 5.28
C ASN A 163 19.15 5.81 4.69
N ASP A 164 19.07 5.92 3.36
CA ASP A 164 18.66 7.17 2.72
C ASP A 164 17.21 7.53 3.08
N ILE A 165 16.30 6.56 3.13
CA ILE A 165 14.91 6.79 3.61
C ILE A 165 14.92 7.30 5.06
N VAL A 166 15.70 6.67 5.94
CA VAL A 166 15.85 7.09 7.35
C VAL A 166 16.40 8.51 7.43
N ASN A 167 17.42 8.83 6.64
CA ASN A 167 18.04 10.15 6.57
C ASN A 167 17.07 11.23 6.08
N GLU A 168 16.14 10.89 5.18
CA GLU A 168 15.12 11.84 4.73
C GLU A 168 13.95 11.96 5.73
N LEU A 169 13.57 10.89 6.41
CA LEU A 169 12.58 10.94 7.50
C LEU A 169 13.10 11.78 8.68
N SER A 170 14.38 11.67 9.03
CA SER A 170 14.97 12.42 10.15
C SER A 170 15.06 13.92 9.89
N LYS A 171 14.95 14.36 8.63
CA LYS A 171 14.90 15.78 8.23
C LYS A 171 13.51 16.39 8.39
N ILE A 172 12.46 15.57 8.58
CA ILE A 172 11.08 16.06 8.70
C ILE A 172 10.89 16.69 10.07
N ASN A 173 10.34 17.91 10.11
CA ASN A 173 10.01 18.57 11.36
C ASN A 173 8.67 18.10 11.93
N PHE A 174 8.68 17.00 12.70
CA PHE A 174 7.48 16.47 13.36
C PHE A 174 6.91 17.37 14.49
N ASN A 175 7.67 18.36 14.96
CA ASN A 175 7.21 19.25 16.03
C ASN A 175 6.31 20.39 15.53
N ARG A 176 6.12 20.53 14.21
CA ARG A 176 5.26 21.58 13.65
C ARG A 176 3.79 21.17 13.67
N ARG A 177 2.91 22.17 13.70
CA ARG A 177 1.46 21.99 13.56
C ARG A 177 1.06 22.31 12.12
N VAL A 178 0.42 21.37 11.44
CA VAL A 178 -0.12 21.57 10.09
C VAL A 178 -1.59 21.96 10.25
N LYS A 179 -2.03 23.01 9.54
CA LYS A 179 -3.44 23.40 9.54
C LYS A 179 -4.24 22.43 8.68
N PRO A 180 -5.50 22.10 9.04
CA PRO A 180 -6.34 21.19 8.27
C PRO A 180 -6.47 21.55 6.78
N ASP A 181 -6.57 22.84 6.46
CA ASP A 181 -6.71 23.34 5.09
C ASP A 181 -5.46 23.09 4.23
N ASP A 182 -4.30 22.94 4.87
CA ASP A 182 -3.01 22.78 4.21
C ASP A 182 -2.58 21.30 4.07
N TYR A 183 -3.32 20.36 4.67
CA TYR A 183 -2.92 18.94 4.77
C TYR A 183 -2.50 18.31 3.45
N TYR A 184 -3.16 18.64 2.34
CA TYR A 184 -2.87 18.05 1.03
C TYR A 184 -1.85 18.82 0.19
N PHE A 185 -1.60 20.09 0.53
CA PHE A 185 -0.70 20.97 -0.22
C PHE A 185 0.65 21.16 0.45
N ASP A 186 0.74 20.79 1.73
CA ASP A 186 1.96 20.90 2.50
C ASP A 186 3.04 19.92 2.02
N GLU A 187 4.17 20.48 1.56
CA GLU A 187 5.25 19.72 0.93
C GLU A 187 5.90 18.71 1.87
N GLU A 188 6.07 19.03 3.15
CA GLU A 188 6.66 18.13 4.14
C GLU A 188 5.70 16.97 4.45
N VAL A 189 4.38 17.23 4.51
CA VAL A 189 3.37 16.16 4.65
C VAL A 189 3.40 15.23 3.43
N GLN A 190 3.41 15.78 2.21
CA GLN A 190 3.45 14.98 0.99
C GLN A 190 4.75 14.16 0.87
N LYS A 191 5.89 14.75 1.26
CA LYS A 191 7.17 14.05 1.34
C LYS A 191 7.14 12.92 2.37
N CYS A 192 6.59 13.17 3.56
CA CYS A 192 6.42 12.16 4.61
C CYS A 192 5.55 10.99 4.12
N ASN A 193 4.42 11.31 3.49
CA ASN A 193 3.51 10.31 2.91
C ASN A 193 4.24 9.44 1.88
N SER A 194 4.99 10.08 0.97
CA SER A 194 5.77 9.39 -0.06
C SER A 194 6.83 8.47 0.54
N LEU A 195 7.52 8.89 1.61
CA LEU A 195 8.48 8.05 2.32
C LEU A 195 7.82 6.82 2.97
N TYR A 196 6.64 6.98 3.59
CA TYR A 196 5.87 5.85 4.11
C TYR A 196 5.45 4.89 3.00
N GLU A 197 4.97 5.40 1.86
CA GLU A 197 4.61 4.56 0.72
C GLU A 197 5.82 3.82 0.13
N LEU A 198 6.99 4.45 0.08
CA LEU A 198 8.22 3.77 -0.34
C LEU A 198 8.58 2.63 0.60
N ILE A 199 8.43 2.79 1.92
CA ILE A 199 8.62 1.70 2.88
C ILE A 199 7.63 0.57 2.62
N ILE A 200 6.35 0.89 2.41
CA ILE A 200 5.29 -0.09 2.13
C ILE A 200 5.63 -0.88 0.86
N HIS A 201 5.94 -0.20 -0.26
CA HIS A 201 6.26 -0.88 -1.52
C HIS A 201 7.55 -1.69 -1.44
N SER A 202 8.58 -1.15 -0.79
CA SER A 202 9.88 -1.81 -0.69
C SER A 202 9.85 -3.00 0.28
N SER A 203 8.96 -2.99 1.27
CA SER A 203 8.77 -4.14 2.17
C SER A 203 8.12 -5.35 1.48
N ALA A 204 7.40 -5.14 0.38
CA ALA A 204 6.91 -6.23 -0.46
C ALA A 204 8.04 -6.92 -1.25
N ASN A 205 9.22 -6.30 -1.37
CA ASN A 205 10.38 -6.84 -2.04
C ASN A 205 11.22 -7.70 -1.08
N PRO A 206 11.34 -9.03 -1.29
CA PRO A 206 12.09 -9.90 -0.39
C PRO A 206 13.58 -9.56 -0.27
N ILE A 207 14.16 -8.88 -1.25
CA ILE A 207 15.58 -8.48 -1.26
C ILE A 207 15.79 -7.23 -0.38
N LEU A 208 14.88 -6.26 -0.45
CA LEU A 208 14.94 -5.00 0.31
C LEU A 208 14.34 -5.10 1.71
N PHE A 209 13.37 -5.99 1.92
CA PHE A 209 12.70 -6.16 3.20
C PHE A 209 13.67 -6.34 4.38
N PRO A 210 14.73 -7.19 4.30
CA PRO A 210 15.65 -7.37 5.42
C PRO A 210 16.43 -6.11 5.81
N THR A 211 16.66 -5.16 4.90
CA THR A 211 17.29 -3.87 5.24
C THR A 211 16.30 -2.85 5.76
N LEU A 212 15.03 -2.93 5.37
CA LEU A 212 13.99 -2.00 5.82
C LEU A 212 13.40 -2.37 7.18
N ALA A 213 13.33 -3.66 7.50
CA ALA A 213 12.91 -4.13 8.81
C ALA A 213 14.05 -3.99 9.85
N SER A 214 14.77 -2.86 9.82
CA SER A 214 15.83 -2.51 10.77
C SER A 214 15.27 -1.66 11.92
N GLU A 215 16.05 -1.52 12.98
CA GLU A 215 15.66 -0.74 14.16
C GLU A 215 15.51 0.76 13.83
N GLU A 216 16.42 1.31 13.02
CA GLU A 216 16.46 2.72 12.66
C GLU A 216 15.21 3.14 11.88
N VAL A 217 14.73 2.29 10.98
CA VAL A 217 13.49 2.53 10.22
C VAL A 217 12.29 2.51 11.17
N ILE A 218 12.23 1.56 12.10
CA ILE A 218 11.11 1.44 13.06
C ILE A 218 11.10 2.65 14.02
N ILE A 219 12.26 3.07 14.51
CA ILE A 219 12.40 4.26 15.35
C ILE A 219 11.95 5.50 14.56
N SER A 220 12.35 5.63 13.30
CA SER A 220 11.91 6.76 12.45
C SER A 220 10.38 6.75 12.24
N LEU A 221 9.78 5.58 12.06
CA LEU A 221 8.33 5.42 11.99
C LEU A 221 7.62 5.62 13.33
N SER A 222 8.33 5.61 14.46
CA SER A 222 7.73 5.88 15.78
C SER A 222 7.42 7.38 16.00
N GLN A 223 8.00 8.25 15.18
CA GLN A 223 7.78 9.69 15.21
C GLN A 223 6.46 10.06 14.53
N THR A 224 5.82 11.14 15.00
CA THR A 224 4.56 11.65 14.45
C THR A 224 4.44 13.14 14.66
N PHE A 225 3.69 13.80 13.77
CA PHE A 225 3.34 15.20 13.96
C PHE A 225 2.48 15.37 15.21
N LEU A 226 2.65 16.51 15.90
CA LEU A 226 1.79 16.90 17.04
C LEU A 226 0.30 16.89 16.66
N GLN A 227 -0.02 17.26 15.42
CA GLN A 227 -1.35 17.18 14.84
C GLN A 227 -1.23 16.66 13.40
N ALA A 228 -1.12 15.34 13.27
CA ALA A 228 -0.98 14.69 11.97
C ALA A 228 -2.33 14.63 11.22
N PRO A 229 -2.33 14.84 9.89
CA PRO A 229 -3.49 14.54 9.06
C PRO A 229 -3.93 13.07 9.23
N PRO A 230 -5.24 12.77 9.27
CA PRO A 230 -5.77 11.40 9.37
C PRO A 230 -5.16 10.42 8.35
N PHE A 231 -5.04 10.82 7.08
CA PHE A 231 -4.48 9.96 6.05
C PHE A 231 -3.01 9.63 6.32
N LEU A 232 -2.23 10.59 6.83
CA LEU A 232 -0.81 10.41 7.10
C LEU A 232 -0.61 9.48 8.30
N THR A 233 -1.43 9.64 9.35
CA THR A 233 -1.44 8.72 10.49
C THR A 233 -1.81 7.31 10.07
N GLY A 234 -2.82 7.15 9.21
CA GLY A 234 -3.17 5.84 8.63
C GLY A 234 -2.01 5.23 7.85
N LYS A 235 -1.37 6.00 6.96
CA LYS A 235 -0.22 5.57 6.16
C LYS A 235 0.98 5.17 6.99
N ARG A 236 1.23 5.86 8.10
CA ARG A 236 2.24 5.50 9.09
C ARG A 236 1.98 4.11 9.67
N TRP A 237 0.75 3.83 10.11
CA TRP A 237 0.37 2.51 10.63
C TRP A 237 0.46 1.42 9.57
N GLU A 238 0.11 1.73 8.32
CA GLU A 238 0.29 0.84 7.18
C GLU A 238 1.78 0.48 6.97
N ALA A 239 2.67 1.47 7.04
CA ALA A 239 4.12 1.26 6.92
C ALA A 239 4.70 0.41 8.06
N ILE A 240 4.33 0.70 9.32
CA ILE A 240 4.75 -0.09 10.48
C ILE A 240 4.24 -1.54 10.35
N ARG A 241 2.98 -1.71 9.95
CA ARG A 241 2.37 -3.03 9.71
C ARG A 241 3.12 -3.81 8.63
N ALA A 242 3.53 -3.15 7.55
CA ALA A 242 4.26 -3.76 6.45
C ALA A 242 5.64 -4.30 6.88
N LEU A 243 6.27 -3.66 7.87
CA LEU A 243 7.52 -4.12 8.48
C LEU A 243 7.33 -5.10 9.64
N THR A 244 6.09 -5.41 10.04
CA THR A 244 5.81 -6.27 11.19
C THR A 244 6.04 -7.75 10.85
N CYS A 245 7.13 -8.30 11.39
CA CYS A 245 7.51 -9.71 11.33
C CYS A 245 8.12 -10.15 12.67
N GLU A 246 8.43 -11.44 12.82
CA GLU A 246 9.01 -11.99 14.06
C GLU A 246 10.29 -11.25 14.48
N ARG A 247 11.13 -10.82 13.52
CA ARG A 247 12.38 -10.11 13.78
C ARG A 247 12.18 -8.71 14.39
N THR A 248 11.13 -8.01 13.97
CA THR A 248 10.88 -6.60 14.35
C THR A 248 9.86 -6.48 15.48
N LEU A 249 9.28 -7.59 15.90
CA LEU A 249 8.16 -7.64 16.82
C LEU A 249 8.47 -7.01 18.18
N SER A 250 9.67 -7.22 18.73
CA SER A 250 10.08 -6.64 20.02
C SER A 250 10.08 -5.10 20.00
N LEU A 251 10.51 -4.49 18.90
CA LEU A 251 10.54 -3.03 18.71
C LEU A 251 9.15 -2.45 18.40
N ILE A 252 8.31 -3.22 17.72
CA ILE A 252 6.97 -2.79 17.29
C ILE A 252 5.93 -2.98 18.38
N SER A 253 6.08 -3.98 19.25
CA SER A 253 5.09 -4.33 20.29
C SER A 253 4.70 -3.14 21.19
N PRO A 254 5.64 -2.28 21.66
CA PRO A 254 5.29 -1.10 22.45
C PRO A 254 4.33 -0.13 21.73
N LEU A 255 4.34 -0.08 20.40
CA LEU A 255 3.47 0.80 19.62
C LEU A 255 2.01 0.35 19.59
N VAL A 256 1.71 -0.89 20.00
CA VAL A 256 0.32 -1.39 20.06
C VAL A 256 -0.52 -0.58 21.04
N ALA A 257 0.05 -0.18 22.18
CA ALA A 257 -0.66 0.65 23.15
C ALA A 257 -1.08 2.00 22.54
N ASN A 258 -0.22 2.59 21.70
CA ASN A 258 -0.50 3.84 21.00
C ASN A 258 -1.65 3.66 19.99
N ALA A 259 -1.63 2.57 19.21
CA ALA A 259 -2.69 2.25 18.27
C ALA A 259 -4.05 2.02 18.97
N VAL A 260 -4.06 1.34 20.12
CA VAL A 260 -5.28 1.14 20.92
C VAL A 260 -5.79 2.47 21.49
N SER A 261 -4.90 3.28 22.07
CA SER A 261 -5.23 4.59 22.63
C SER A 261 -5.84 5.51 21.57
N GLN A 262 -5.27 5.53 20.37
CA GLN A 262 -5.81 6.28 19.24
C GLN A 262 -7.26 5.88 18.95
N LEU A 263 -7.58 4.58 18.91
CA LEU A 263 -8.94 4.10 18.66
C LEU A 263 -9.94 4.43 19.78
N TYR A 264 -9.49 4.76 20.98
CA TYR A 264 -10.37 5.20 22.07
C TYR A 264 -10.87 6.63 21.91
N THR A 265 -10.13 7.46 21.16
CA THR A 265 -10.56 8.82 20.88
C THR A 265 -11.83 8.84 20.02
N PRO A 266 -12.78 9.76 20.23
CA PRO A 266 -13.94 9.88 19.37
C PRO A 266 -13.55 10.30 17.95
N HIS A 267 -14.12 9.64 16.94
CA HIS A 267 -13.96 10.01 15.53
C HIS A 267 -15.32 10.36 14.93
N SER A 268 -15.35 11.43 14.13
CA SER A 268 -16.51 11.80 13.33
C SER A 268 -16.65 10.93 12.08
N GLU A 269 -15.53 10.41 11.57
CA GLU A 269 -15.45 9.63 10.35
C GLU A 269 -14.46 8.46 10.48
N PRO A 270 -14.71 7.31 9.83
CA PRO A 270 -13.83 6.14 9.88
C PRO A 270 -12.76 6.22 8.78
N LEU A 271 -11.90 7.24 8.85
CA LEU A 271 -10.81 7.46 7.90
C LEU A 271 -9.66 6.47 8.13
N GLN A 272 -8.56 6.64 7.38
CA GLN A 272 -7.42 5.69 7.41
C GLN A 272 -6.76 5.59 8.80
N ASP A 273 -6.80 6.66 9.59
CA ASP A 273 -6.37 6.69 11.00
C ASP A 273 -7.26 5.87 11.93
N VAL A 274 -8.45 5.44 11.52
CA VAL A 274 -9.24 4.43 12.25
C VAL A 274 -8.98 3.04 11.68
N VAL A 275 -8.89 2.92 10.36
CA VAL A 275 -8.83 1.62 9.67
C VAL A 275 -7.45 0.94 9.81
N GLU A 276 -6.35 1.64 9.56
CA GLU A 276 -5.02 1.03 9.55
C GLU A 276 -4.50 0.59 10.93
N PRO A 277 -4.77 1.30 12.05
CA PRO A 277 -4.45 0.78 13.37
C PRO A 277 -5.10 -0.57 13.65
N VAL A 278 -6.34 -0.81 13.17
CA VAL A 278 -7.02 -2.10 13.34
C VAL A 278 -6.27 -3.20 12.59
N TYR A 279 -5.83 -2.94 11.36
CA TYR A 279 -4.99 -3.89 10.63
C TYR A 279 -3.64 -4.13 11.32
N PHE A 280 -3.03 -3.08 11.84
CA PHE A 280 -1.77 -3.17 12.58
C PHE A 280 -1.91 -4.05 13.83
N ILE A 281 -2.89 -3.75 14.69
CA ILE A 281 -3.22 -4.55 15.89
C ILE A 281 -3.53 -6.01 15.50
N THR A 282 -4.30 -6.21 14.42
CA THR A 282 -4.62 -7.54 13.93
C THR A 282 -3.36 -8.33 13.58
N ARG A 283 -2.40 -7.69 12.90
CA ARG A 283 -1.16 -8.32 12.47
C ARG A 283 -0.26 -8.64 13.66
N THR A 284 -0.06 -7.71 14.59
CA THR A 284 0.81 -7.91 15.75
C THR A 284 0.26 -8.98 16.71
N ALA A 285 -1.05 -8.98 16.99
CA ALA A 285 -1.70 -10.01 17.80
C ALA A 285 -1.66 -11.40 17.15
N SER A 286 -1.59 -11.48 15.82
CA SER A 286 -1.41 -12.77 15.13
C SER A 286 0.00 -13.37 15.30
N LEU A 287 0.98 -12.56 15.71
CA LEU A 287 2.38 -12.96 15.86
C LEU A 287 2.81 -13.09 17.34
N SER A 288 2.21 -12.31 18.25
CA SER A 288 2.58 -12.29 19.67
C SER A 288 1.43 -12.72 20.59
N HIS A 289 1.74 -13.70 21.44
CA HIS A 289 0.86 -14.09 22.55
C HIS A 289 0.73 -12.97 23.59
N GLU A 290 1.82 -12.29 23.94
CA GLU A 290 1.82 -11.20 24.93
C GLU A 290 0.92 -10.05 24.50
N ILE A 291 0.94 -9.68 23.22
CA ILE A 291 0.05 -8.67 22.66
C ILE A 291 -1.41 -9.13 22.74
N SER A 292 -1.66 -10.42 22.52
CA SER A 292 -3.02 -10.98 22.66
C SER A 292 -3.51 -10.93 24.10
N CYS A 293 -2.65 -11.21 25.09
CA CYS A 293 -2.96 -11.05 26.51
C CYS A 293 -3.25 -9.59 26.85
N TYR A 294 -2.41 -8.65 26.38
CA TYR A 294 -2.64 -7.22 26.55
C TYR A 294 -4.00 -6.79 25.99
N LEU A 295 -4.32 -7.15 24.74
CA LEU A 295 -5.60 -6.77 24.11
C LEU A 295 -6.81 -7.33 24.85
N LYS A 296 -6.69 -8.49 25.50
CA LYS A 296 -7.74 -9.07 26.34
C LYS A 296 -8.08 -8.22 27.57
N GLU A 297 -7.12 -7.43 28.06
CA GLU A 297 -7.31 -6.50 29.18
C GLU A 297 -7.86 -5.14 28.73
N THR A 298 -7.89 -4.88 27.43
CA THR A 298 -8.37 -3.62 26.84
C THR A 298 -9.87 -3.67 26.49
N GLN A 299 -10.47 -2.50 26.21
CA GLN A 299 -11.85 -2.36 25.71
C GLN A 299 -11.91 -2.34 24.18
N ILE A 300 -10.88 -2.83 23.49
CA ILE A 300 -10.78 -2.73 22.03
C ILE A 300 -11.95 -3.42 21.33
N PHE A 301 -12.48 -4.50 21.88
CA PHE A 301 -13.61 -5.22 21.28
C PHE A 301 -14.88 -4.36 21.27
N GLN A 302 -15.20 -3.73 22.39
CA GLN A 302 -16.35 -2.85 22.53
C GLN A 302 -16.21 -1.61 21.64
N VAL A 303 -15.01 -1.06 21.57
CA VAL A 303 -14.70 0.12 20.74
C VAL A 303 -14.86 -0.20 19.25
N LEU A 304 -14.33 -1.33 18.79
CA LEU A 304 -14.50 -1.75 17.40
C LEU A 304 -15.95 -2.07 17.05
N LEU A 305 -16.71 -2.65 18.00
CA LEU A 305 -18.16 -2.86 17.82
C LEU A 305 -18.90 -1.55 17.62
N ARG A 306 -18.59 -0.56 18.48
CA ARG A 306 -19.18 0.78 18.40
C ARG A 306 -18.87 1.41 17.04
N TYR A 307 -17.64 1.31 16.55
CA TYR A 307 -17.28 1.87 15.25
C TYR A 307 -18.07 1.26 14.10
N VAL A 308 -18.19 -0.07 14.02
CA VAL A 308 -18.93 -0.69 12.91
C VAL A 308 -20.42 -0.41 12.96
N LEU A 309 -20.98 -0.23 14.16
CA LEU A 309 -22.38 0.17 14.36
C LEU A 309 -22.61 1.66 14.03
N GLN A 310 -21.69 2.53 14.44
CA GLN A 310 -21.74 3.96 14.17
C GLN A 310 -21.57 4.27 12.68
N PHE A 311 -20.76 3.46 11.97
CA PHE A 311 -20.45 3.64 10.55
C PHE A 311 -20.85 2.41 9.72
N PRO A 312 -22.15 2.15 9.54
CA PRO A 312 -22.66 0.92 8.93
C PRO A 312 -22.26 0.75 7.44
N ASP A 313 -21.91 1.83 6.75
CA ASP A 313 -21.58 1.84 5.32
C ASP A 313 -20.07 1.94 5.03
N ALA A 314 -19.22 2.06 6.06
CA ALA A 314 -17.78 2.25 5.92
C ALA A 314 -17.04 0.96 5.52
N THR A 315 -17.07 0.63 4.24
CA THR A 315 -16.61 -0.68 3.72
C THR A 315 -15.18 -1.05 4.13
N PHE A 316 -14.24 -0.09 4.18
CA PHE A 316 -12.86 -0.35 4.61
C PHE A 316 -12.75 -0.67 6.10
N LEU A 317 -13.46 0.07 6.96
CA LEU A 317 -13.56 -0.24 8.39
C LEU A 317 -14.17 -1.63 8.61
N HIS A 318 -15.26 -1.94 7.90
CA HIS A 318 -15.89 -3.26 7.93
C HIS A 318 -14.92 -4.37 7.53
N LYS A 319 -14.09 -4.15 6.51
CA LYS A 319 -13.05 -5.09 6.09
C LYS A 319 -12.00 -5.28 7.18
N ALA A 320 -11.51 -4.21 7.79
CA ALA A 320 -10.53 -4.29 8.88
C ALA A 320 -11.11 -5.02 10.11
N PHE A 321 -12.34 -4.68 10.50
CA PHE A 321 -13.07 -5.36 11.57
C PHE A 321 -13.21 -6.85 11.32
N ARG A 322 -13.60 -7.26 10.10
CA ARG A 322 -13.70 -8.70 9.75
C ARG A 322 -12.38 -9.43 9.94
N GLU A 323 -11.27 -8.85 9.49
CA GLU A 323 -9.95 -9.47 9.64
C GLU A 323 -9.54 -9.56 11.11
N PHE A 324 -9.78 -8.50 11.89
CA PHE A 324 -9.58 -8.53 13.35
C PHE A 324 -10.37 -9.67 14.00
N VAL A 325 -11.69 -9.74 13.77
CA VAL A 325 -12.55 -10.77 14.36
C VAL A 325 -12.13 -12.18 13.92
N LYS A 326 -11.82 -12.39 12.63
CA LYS A 326 -11.36 -13.69 12.13
C LYS A 326 -10.02 -14.11 12.71
N MET A 327 -9.13 -13.17 12.99
CA MET A 327 -7.88 -13.41 13.71
C MET A 327 -8.19 -13.78 15.17
N SER A 328 -9.00 -12.99 15.87
CA SER A 328 -9.38 -13.25 17.27
C SER A 328 -10.03 -14.62 17.46
N LEU A 329 -10.91 -15.05 16.55
CA LEU A 329 -11.58 -16.36 16.59
C LEU A 329 -10.62 -17.55 16.36
N LYS A 330 -9.39 -17.32 15.90
CA LYS A 330 -8.33 -18.33 15.79
C LYS A 330 -7.32 -18.25 16.94
N ASN A 331 -7.31 -17.16 17.69
CA ASN A 331 -6.35 -16.87 18.74
C ASN A 331 -6.86 -17.40 20.09
N ASN A 332 -5.98 -18.06 20.85
CA ASN A 332 -6.38 -18.74 22.08
C ASN A 332 -6.91 -17.79 23.16
N GLU A 333 -6.30 -16.61 23.30
CA GLU A 333 -6.65 -15.63 24.32
C GLU A 333 -7.88 -14.80 23.93
N LEU A 334 -7.97 -14.46 22.65
CA LEU A 334 -8.97 -13.52 22.15
C LEU A 334 -10.29 -14.18 21.74
N CYS A 335 -10.26 -15.47 21.41
CA CYS A 335 -11.44 -16.17 20.89
C CYS A 335 -12.64 -16.17 21.86
N PRO A 336 -12.48 -16.47 23.17
CA PRO A 336 -13.60 -16.44 24.11
C PRO A 336 -14.28 -15.07 24.17
N ILE A 337 -13.48 -13.99 24.23
CA ILE A 337 -13.94 -12.61 24.31
C ILE A 337 -14.70 -12.21 23.03
N ALA A 338 -14.12 -12.52 21.87
CA ALA A 338 -14.75 -12.25 20.58
C ALA A 338 -16.13 -12.92 20.45
N VAL A 339 -16.23 -14.18 20.89
CA VAL A 339 -17.49 -14.93 20.88
C VAL A 339 -18.50 -14.29 21.84
N ASP A 340 -18.10 -13.96 23.06
CA ASP A 340 -19.02 -13.46 24.07
C ASP A 340 -19.52 -12.04 23.81
N ILE A 341 -18.69 -11.18 23.22
CA ILE A 341 -19.07 -9.80 22.89
C ILE A 341 -19.88 -9.74 21.60
N TYR A 342 -19.44 -10.44 20.54
CA TYR A 342 -19.98 -10.19 19.21
C TYR A 342 -21.08 -11.15 18.76
N LEU A 343 -21.11 -12.39 19.24
CA LEU A 343 -21.94 -13.44 18.64
C LEU A 343 -23.43 -13.10 18.66
N GLN A 344 -23.94 -12.54 19.77
CA GLN A 344 -25.35 -12.15 19.88
C GLN A 344 -25.72 -11.10 18.84
N LEU A 345 -24.91 -10.04 18.72
CA LEU A 345 -25.16 -8.97 17.77
C LEU A 345 -25.13 -9.47 16.33
N PHE A 346 -24.15 -10.31 15.99
CA PHE A 346 -24.08 -10.89 14.64
C PHE A 346 -25.36 -11.66 14.30
N ILE A 347 -25.90 -12.42 15.26
CA ILE A 347 -27.14 -13.18 15.09
C ILE A 347 -28.36 -12.26 14.99
N SER A 348 -28.47 -11.21 15.81
CA SER A 348 -29.62 -10.30 15.82
C SER A 348 -29.68 -9.49 14.53
N GLU A 349 -28.59 -8.85 14.14
CA GLU A 349 -28.52 -7.94 12.99
C GLU A 349 -28.74 -8.68 11.67
N THR A 350 -28.20 -9.90 11.54
CA THR A 350 -28.43 -10.71 10.32
C THR A 350 -29.85 -11.23 10.18
N LYS A 351 -30.65 -11.27 11.25
CA LYS A 351 -32.08 -11.65 11.19
C LYS A 351 -32.96 -10.51 10.68
N ILE A 352 -32.59 -9.25 10.92
CA ILE A 352 -33.40 -8.07 10.59
C ILE A 352 -33.54 -7.89 9.05
N ARG A 353 -32.70 -8.55 8.25
CA ARG A 353 -32.70 -8.51 6.76
C ARG A 353 -32.50 -7.12 6.17
N ALA A 354 -31.95 -6.17 6.91
CA ALA A 354 -31.42 -4.95 6.32
C ALA A 354 -30.23 -5.33 5.42
N TYR A 355 -30.32 -4.98 4.14
CA TYR A 355 -29.21 -5.13 3.20
C TYR A 355 -28.25 -3.95 3.39
N GLY A 356 -26.99 -4.24 3.68
CA GLY A 356 -25.98 -3.20 3.93
C GLY A 356 -24.61 -3.80 4.22
N ALA A 357 -23.57 -2.96 4.26
CA ALA A 357 -22.19 -3.41 4.48
C ALA A 357 -22.02 -4.06 5.87
N LEU A 358 -22.67 -3.51 6.91
CA LEU A 358 -22.73 -4.10 8.25
C LEU A 358 -23.28 -5.54 8.25
N THR A 359 -24.46 -5.74 7.66
CA THR A 359 -25.11 -7.06 7.63
C THR A 359 -24.30 -8.06 6.80
N ALA A 360 -23.72 -7.62 5.67
CA ALA A 360 -22.81 -8.44 4.87
C ALA A 360 -21.57 -8.85 5.68
N THR A 361 -21.03 -7.92 6.48
CA THR A 361 -19.90 -8.18 7.39
C THR A 361 -20.21 -9.26 8.41
N PHE A 362 -21.35 -9.18 9.07
CA PHE A 362 -21.75 -10.17 10.07
C PHE A 362 -22.06 -11.53 9.46
N TRP A 363 -22.67 -11.56 8.27
CA TRP A 363 -22.85 -12.81 7.53
C TRP A 363 -21.52 -13.49 7.19
N ASP A 364 -20.53 -12.75 6.71
CA ASP A 364 -19.20 -13.30 6.39
C ASP A 364 -18.53 -13.90 7.64
N ILE A 365 -18.60 -13.20 8.79
CA ILE A 365 -18.06 -13.71 10.05
C ILE A 365 -18.80 -14.97 10.52
N LEU A 366 -20.13 -14.99 10.46
CA LEU A 366 -20.93 -16.17 10.84
C LEU A 366 -20.66 -17.38 9.92
N LEU A 367 -20.47 -17.15 8.62
CA LEU A 367 -20.04 -18.17 7.68
C LEU A 367 -18.65 -18.71 8.03
N PHE A 368 -17.72 -17.82 8.37
CA PHE A 368 -16.39 -18.19 8.84
C PHE A 368 -16.45 -19.05 10.11
N ILE A 369 -17.20 -18.62 11.14
CA ILE A 369 -17.41 -19.38 12.38
C ILE A 369 -17.93 -20.78 12.05
N ASN A 370 -18.95 -20.89 11.19
CA ASN A 370 -19.52 -22.17 10.84
C ASN A 370 -18.54 -23.08 10.08
N LYS A 371 -17.71 -22.52 9.20
CA LYS A 371 -16.67 -23.25 8.46
C LYS A 371 -15.52 -23.70 9.36
N LYS A 372 -15.17 -22.94 10.40
CA LYS A 372 -13.97 -23.16 11.22
C LYS A 372 -14.22 -23.80 12.58
N LYS A 373 -15.45 -23.78 13.13
CA LYS A 373 -15.76 -24.39 14.44
C LYS A 373 -15.45 -25.88 14.57
N GLY A 374 -15.30 -26.61 13.46
CA GLY A 374 -14.88 -28.02 13.45
C GLY A 374 -13.37 -28.22 13.27
N LYS A 375 -12.62 -27.16 12.94
CA LYS A 375 -11.19 -27.18 12.61
C LYS A 375 -10.33 -26.40 13.62
N VAL A 376 -10.94 -25.57 14.45
CA VAL A 376 -10.27 -24.72 15.43
C VAL A 376 -10.86 -25.06 16.80
N ASP A 377 -10.11 -25.76 17.62
CA ASP A 377 -10.62 -26.33 18.88
C ASP A 377 -11.02 -25.25 19.87
N ILE A 378 -10.23 -24.18 20.01
CA ILE A 378 -10.58 -23.07 20.90
C ILE A 378 -11.91 -22.42 20.51
N LEU A 379 -12.19 -22.28 19.21
CA LEU A 379 -13.46 -21.75 18.72
C LEU A 379 -14.62 -22.69 19.06
N LYS A 380 -14.43 -24.00 18.89
CA LYS A 380 -15.43 -25.01 19.25
C LYS A 380 -15.77 -24.96 20.74
N VAL A 381 -14.74 -24.87 21.60
CA VAL A 381 -14.89 -24.80 23.05
C VAL A 381 -15.56 -23.49 23.46
N SER A 382 -15.08 -22.36 22.94
CA SER A 382 -15.63 -21.02 23.21
C SER A 382 -17.10 -20.91 22.82
N LEU A 383 -17.47 -21.39 21.63
CA LEU A 383 -18.86 -21.41 21.18
C LEU A 383 -19.77 -22.24 22.07
N LYS A 384 -19.31 -23.42 22.54
CA LYS A 384 -20.10 -24.28 23.42
C LYS A 384 -20.27 -23.70 24.82
N ARG A 385 -19.26 -22.97 25.31
CA ARG A 385 -19.27 -22.30 26.62
C ARG A 385 -20.09 -21.01 26.60
N SER A 386 -20.19 -20.35 25.45
CA SER A 386 -20.93 -19.10 25.33
C SER A 386 -22.41 -19.28 25.66
N ARG A 387 -22.96 -18.31 26.40
CA ARG A 387 -24.40 -18.25 26.73
C ARG A 387 -25.31 -18.23 25.49
N PHE A 388 -24.78 -17.82 24.35
CA PHE A 388 -25.51 -17.73 23.08
C PHE A 388 -25.46 -19.01 22.23
N TRP A 389 -24.86 -20.10 22.71
CA TRP A 389 -24.72 -21.34 21.96
C TRP A 389 -26.04 -21.90 21.39
N LYS A 390 -27.09 -21.94 22.24
CA LYS A 390 -28.41 -22.45 21.84
C LYS A 390 -29.03 -21.59 20.74
N GLU A 391 -28.89 -20.27 20.85
CA GLU A 391 -29.37 -19.33 19.86
C GLU A 391 -28.60 -19.49 18.54
N TYR A 392 -27.27 -19.56 18.59
CA TYR A 392 -26.43 -19.79 17.43
C TYR A 392 -26.77 -21.10 16.71
N ARG A 393 -27.03 -22.20 17.44
CA ARG A 393 -27.46 -23.48 16.84
C ARG A 393 -28.79 -23.37 16.12
N THR A 394 -29.74 -22.64 16.69
CA THR A 394 -31.04 -22.37 16.06
C THR A 394 -30.85 -21.51 14.81
N PHE A 395 -30.02 -20.49 14.91
CA PHE A 395 -29.67 -19.61 13.80
C PHE A 395 -29.01 -20.37 12.64
N GLU A 396 -28.04 -21.23 12.95
CA GLU A 396 -27.31 -22.05 11.99
C GLU A 396 -28.26 -22.90 11.15
N LYS A 397 -29.18 -23.61 11.82
CA LYS A 397 -30.15 -24.51 11.17
C LYS A 397 -31.15 -23.75 10.31
N LYS A 398 -31.70 -22.64 10.82
CA LYS A 398 -32.82 -21.92 10.20
C LYS A 398 -32.38 -20.91 9.14
N TYR A 399 -31.33 -20.13 9.41
CA TYR A 399 -30.95 -18.98 8.59
C TYR A 399 -29.66 -19.23 7.81
N LEU A 400 -28.59 -19.69 8.48
CA LEU A 400 -27.27 -19.81 7.85
C LEU A 400 -27.24 -20.86 6.72
N LYS A 401 -27.94 -21.99 6.89
CA LYS A 401 -28.07 -23.02 5.84
C LYS A 401 -28.78 -22.47 4.60
N LYS A 402 -29.85 -21.68 4.79
CA LYS A 402 -30.59 -21.03 3.70
C LYS A 402 -29.72 -19.99 2.99
N TYR A 403 -29.03 -19.14 3.76
CA TYR A 403 -28.15 -18.11 3.21
C TYR A 403 -27.01 -18.70 2.38
N ARG A 404 -26.37 -19.79 2.85
CA ARG A 404 -25.35 -20.49 2.06
C ARG A 404 -25.89 -21.02 0.73
N LYS A 405 -27.11 -21.54 0.71
CA LYS A 405 -27.76 -22.00 -0.54
C LYS A 405 -27.95 -20.84 -1.52
N ILE A 406 -28.27 -19.64 -1.02
CA ILE A 406 -28.43 -18.43 -1.84
C ILE A 406 -27.09 -17.97 -2.42
N ILE A 407 -26.04 -17.85 -1.59
CA ILE A 407 -24.70 -17.45 -2.08
C ILE A 407 -24.16 -18.43 -3.13
N ASN A 408 -24.42 -19.72 -2.94
CA ASN A 408 -23.95 -20.76 -3.86
C ASN A 408 -24.87 -20.93 -5.08
N SER A 409 -26.00 -20.24 -5.15
CA SER A 409 -26.86 -20.27 -6.33
C SER A 409 -26.30 -19.35 -7.41
N ASN A 410 -26.51 -19.70 -8.68
CA ASN A 410 -26.06 -18.87 -9.80
C ASN A 410 -26.69 -17.47 -9.68
N TYR A 411 -25.84 -16.46 -9.52
CA TYR A 411 -26.27 -15.07 -9.52
C TYR A 411 -26.86 -14.72 -10.89
N GLY A 412 -28.05 -14.12 -10.92
CA GLY A 412 -28.75 -13.77 -12.17
C GLY A 412 -29.54 -14.91 -12.84
N GLY A 413 -29.64 -16.09 -12.21
CA GLY A 413 -30.35 -17.24 -12.80
C GLY A 413 -29.55 -17.91 -13.92
N ARG A 414 -30.19 -18.79 -14.69
CA ARG A 414 -29.57 -19.28 -15.94
C ARG A 414 -29.75 -18.19 -16.98
N ILE A 415 -28.65 -17.69 -17.55
CA ILE A 415 -28.71 -16.89 -18.76
C ILE A 415 -29.25 -17.82 -19.85
N GLU A 416 -30.49 -17.62 -20.26
CA GLU A 416 -31.04 -18.32 -21.42
C GLU A 416 -30.24 -17.86 -22.63
N VAL A 417 -29.40 -18.74 -23.16
CA VAL A 417 -28.72 -18.49 -24.43
C VAL A 417 -29.78 -18.61 -25.51
N ILE A 418 -30.31 -17.46 -25.96
CA ILE A 418 -31.26 -17.41 -27.06
C ILE A 418 -30.50 -17.77 -28.34
N ASN A 419 -30.54 -19.06 -28.71
CA ASN A 419 -29.84 -19.60 -29.88
C ASN A 419 -30.49 -19.24 -31.23
N LYS A 420 -31.47 -18.33 -31.27
CA LYS A 420 -32.05 -17.85 -32.52
C LYS A 420 -31.81 -16.35 -32.67
N PRO A 421 -31.11 -15.90 -33.72
CA PRO A 421 -31.09 -14.47 -34.04
C PRO A 421 -32.53 -14.02 -34.21
N ARG A 422 -32.93 -12.97 -33.49
CA ARG A 422 -34.16 -12.25 -33.80
C ARG A 422 -33.96 -11.63 -35.17
N ILE A 423 -34.53 -12.26 -36.20
CA ILE A 423 -34.82 -11.57 -37.45
C ILE A 423 -35.90 -10.55 -37.06
N VAL A 424 -35.52 -9.28 -37.08
CA VAL A 424 -36.46 -8.17 -36.94
C VAL A 424 -37.00 -7.94 -38.35
N ASP A 425 -38.25 -8.34 -38.57
CA ASP A 425 -39.00 -8.05 -39.80
C ASP A 425 -39.41 -6.58 -39.85
#